data_AF-A0A087TRG8-F1
#
_entry.id   AF-A0A087TRG8-F1
#
_cell.length_a   1.000
_cell.length_b   1.000
_cell.length_c   1.000
_cell.angle_alpha   90.00
_cell.angle_beta   90.00
_cell.angle_gamma   90.00
#
_symmetry.space_group_name_H-M   'P 1'
#
loop_
_entity.id
_entity.type
_entity.pdbx_description
1 polymer ?
#
loop_
_entity_poly.entity_id
_entity_poly.type
_entity_poly.pdbx_seq_one_letter_code
_entity_poly.pdbx_strand_id
1 'polypeptide(L)'
;MLNGRTELHVFDRGSVTGDRYCEELLLPHVRLFRGAIGPDLIFMDDNARPHRTLAVEELLEREDITRMDWPAYSPYLNPIEHVWDALGIRIAARLHPPQNTQQLKQMLIEEWALLPQEMLHQLVLTYWAAVNSIMLSQGLSLIRPDGR
;
A
#
# COMPACT_ATOMS: atom_id res chain seq x y z
N MET A 1 -11.57 -14.27 -7.14
CA MET A 1 -10.20 -14.22 -6.58
C MET A 1 -9.76 -12.78 -6.63
N LEU A 2 -9.37 -12.19 -5.50
CA LEU A 2 -8.69 -10.90 -5.50
C LEU A 2 -7.40 -11.10 -6.30
N ASN A 3 -7.23 -10.41 -7.42
CA ASN A 3 -6.04 -10.53 -8.28
C ASN A 3 -4.79 -9.89 -7.66
N GLY A 4 -4.74 -9.72 -6.33
CA GLY A 4 -3.66 -9.07 -5.60
C GLY A 4 -3.60 -7.55 -5.79
N ARG A 5 -4.63 -6.92 -6.36
CA ARG A 5 -4.71 -5.46 -6.61
C ARG A 5 -6.03 -4.89 -6.08
N THR A 6 -5.97 -3.76 -5.40
CA THR A 6 -7.13 -2.91 -5.09
C THR A 6 -7.36 -1.89 -6.19
N GLU A 7 -8.53 -1.26 -6.21
CA GLU A 7 -8.68 0.01 -6.94
C GLU A 7 -7.73 1.09 -6.38
N LEU A 8 -7.38 2.07 -7.20
CA LEU A 8 -6.65 3.26 -6.75
C LEU A 8 -7.65 4.26 -6.16
N HIS A 9 -7.69 4.36 -4.83
CA HIS A 9 -8.57 5.32 -4.16
C HIS A 9 -8.01 6.74 -4.24
N VAL A 10 -8.87 7.71 -4.57
CA VAL A 10 -8.51 9.13 -4.65
C VAL A 10 -9.33 9.91 -3.64
N PHE A 11 -8.66 10.54 -2.68
CA PHE A 11 -9.31 11.45 -1.75
C PHE A 11 -9.70 12.75 -2.47
N ASP A 12 -11.01 12.98 -2.65
CA ASP A 12 -11.48 14.03 -3.56
C ASP A 12 -11.35 15.47 -3.04
N ARG A 13 -11.30 15.67 -1.72
CA ARG A 13 -11.29 16.99 -1.08
C ARG A 13 -10.52 16.97 0.24
N GLY A 14 -9.90 18.09 0.60
CA GLY A 14 -9.29 18.29 1.91
C GLY A 14 -8.07 17.40 2.20
N SER A 15 -7.52 17.55 3.39
CA SER A 15 -6.43 16.70 3.86
C SER A 15 -6.93 15.30 4.23
N VAL A 16 -6.06 14.30 4.08
CA VAL A 16 -6.32 12.96 4.61
C VAL A 16 -6.19 13.01 6.14
N THR A 17 -7.26 12.66 6.85
CA THR A 17 -7.26 12.49 8.31
C THR A 17 -7.26 11.00 8.64
N GLY A 18 -6.97 10.63 9.89
CA GLY A 18 -7.04 9.24 10.32
C GLY A 18 -8.42 8.63 10.12
N ASP A 19 -9.48 9.36 10.44
CA ASP A 19 -10.86 8.88 10.25
C ASP A 19 -11.17 8.59 8.78
N ARG A 20 -10.73 9.47 7.87
CA ARG A 20 -10.91 9.27 6.44
C ARG A 20 -10.08 8.11 5.91
N TYR A 21 -8.88 7.92 6.44
CA TYR A 21 -8.05 6.75 6.12
C TYR A 21 -8.75 5.45 6.57
N CYS A 22 -9.35 5.45 7.77
CA CYS A 22 -10.16 4.34 8.26
C CYS A 22 -11.37 4.05 7.37
N GLU A 23 -12.19 5.05 7.11
CA GLU A 23 -13.50 4.92 6.43
C GLU A 23 -13.37 4.70 4.93
N GLU A 24 -12.46 5.42 4.28
CA GLU A 24 -12.34 5.39 2.82
C GLU A 24 -11.30 4.39 2.32
N LEU A 25 -10.36 3.93 3.16
CA LEU A 25 -9.29 3.02 2.73
C LEU A 25 -9.24 1.70 3.50
N LEU A 26 -9.07 1.73 4.83
CA LEU A 26 -8.87 0.49 5.61
C LEU A 26 -10.11 -0.42 5.61
N LEU A 27 -11.29 0.13 5.91
CA LEU A 27 -12.54 -0.61 5.95
C LEU A 27 -12.98 -1.18 4.59
N PRO A 28 -12.99 -0.40 3.48
CA PRO A 28 -13.47 -0.91 2.20
C PRO A 28 -12.45 -1.79 1.49
N HIS A 29 -11.14 -1.64 1.75
CA HIS A 29 -10.12 -2.36 1.00
C HIS A 29 -9.34 -3.36 1.86
N VAL A 30 -8.68 -2.91 2.92
CA VAL A 30 -7.78 -3.78 3.71
C VAL A 30 -8.56 -4.87 4.46
N ARG A 31 -9.73 -4.54 5.01
CA ARG A 31 -10.61 -5.51 5.68
C ARG A 31 -11.05 -6.65 4.76
N LEU A 32 -11.28 -6.38 3.46
CA LEU A 32 -11.61 -7.41 2.49
C LEU A 32 -10.47 -8.41 2.32
N PHE A 33 -9.23 -7.92 2.25
CA PHE A 33 -8.04 -8.77 2.20
C PHE A 33 -7.85 -9.53 3.51
N ARG A 34 -8.15 -8.93 4.66
CA ARG A 34 -8.08 -9.64 5.95
C ARG A 34 -9.04 -10.82 6.01
N GLY A 35 -10.26 -10.66 5.47
CA GLY A 35 -11.24 -11.73 5.36
C GLY A 35 -10.85 -12.83 4.36
N ALA A 36 -10.13 -12.48 3.30
CA ALA A 36 -9.72 -13.43 2.25
C ALA A 36 -8.42 -14.18 2.56
N ILE A 37 -7.42 -13.50 3.12
CA ILE A 37 -6.08 -14.04 3.41
C ILE A 37 -6.04 -14.67 4.81
N GLY A 38 -6.82 -14.15 5.75
CA GLY A 38 -6.80 -14.65 7.12
C GLY A 38 -5.70 -14.00 7.97
N PRO A 39 -5.30 -14.64 9.08
CA PRO A 39 -4.34 -14.08 10.06
C PRO A 39 -2.94 -13.88 9.46
N ASP A 40 -2.66 -14.48 8.31
CA ASP A 40 -1.39 -14.35 7.60
C ASP A 40 -1.23 -12.99 6.89
N LEU A 41 -2.28 -12.17 6.85
CA LEU A 41 -2.21 -10.82 6.31
C LEU A 41 -1.33 -9.93 7.22
N ILE A 42 -0.24 -9.44 6.64
CA ILE A 42 0.58 -8.37 7.21
C ILE A 42 0.28 -7.09 6.43
N PHE A 43 -0.25 -6.08 7.11
CA PHE A 43 -0.52 -4.76 6.54
C PHE A 43 0.70 -3.86 6.64
N MET A 44 1.04 -3.14 5.57
CA MET A 44 2.18 -2.21 5.53
C MET A 44 1.71 -0.86 4.98
N ASP A 45 2.20 0.21 5.60
CA ASP A 45 2.03 1.60 5.18
C ASP A 45 3.34 2.39 5.39
N ASP A 46 3.35 3.68 5.00
CA ASP A 46 4.52 4.56 5.02
C ASP A 46 4.74 5.32 6.33
N ASN A 47 4.03 4.99 7.42
CA ASN A 47 4.01 5.76 8.68
C ASN A 47 3.57 7.24 8.56
N ALA A 48 2.89 7.68 7.50
CA ALA A 48 2.41 9.06 7.41
C ALA A 48 1.52 9.42 8.61
N ARG A 49 1.51 10.70 9.01
CA ARG A 49 0.79 11.18 10.22
C ARG A 49 -0.67 10.70 10.31
N PRO A 50 -1.48 10.69 9.23
CA PRO A 50 -2.85 10.18 9.29
C PRO A 50 -2.95 8.68 9.57
N HIS A 51 -1.90 7.90 9.28
CA HIS A 51 -1.86 6.45 9.47
C HIS A 51 -1.46 6.04 10.91
N ARG A 52 -1.12 7.02 11.76
CA ARG A 52 -0.64 6.84 13.14
C ARG A 52 -1.54 7.55 14.16
N THR A 53 -2.81 7.73 13.83
CA THR A 53 -3.80 8.26 14.78
C THR A 53 -4.37 7.14 15.65
N LEU A 54 -4.90 7.49 16.83
CA LEU A 54 -5.55 6.52 17.72
C LEU A 54 -6.68 5.75 17.02
N ALA A 55 -7.50 6.44 16.21
CA ALA A 55 -8.59 5.81 15.46
C ALA A 55 -8.09 4.72 14.48
N VAL A 56 -6.90 4.89 13.91
CA VAL A 56 -6.29 3.89 13.02
C VAL A 56 -5.79 2.69 13.83
N GLU A 57 -5.11 2.92 14.96
CA GLU A 57 -4.65 1.83 15.83
C GLU A 57 -5.82 0.99 16.34
N GLU A 58 -6.86 1.65 16.89
CA GLU A 58 -8.07 0.97 17.41
C GLU A 58 -8.78 0.18 16.31
N LEU A 59 -8.82 0.70 15.07
CA LEU A 59 -9.42 -0.02 13.95
C LEU A 59 -8.62 -1.26 13.57
N LEU A 60 -7.30 -1.15 13.47
CA LEU A 60 -6.43 -2.28 13.13
C LEU A 60 -6.54 -3.39 14.19
N GLU A 61 -6.55 -3.03 15.47
CA GLU A 61 -6.78 -3.97 16.57
C GLU A 61 -8.16 -4.63 16.48
N ARG A 62 -9.23 -3.85 16.25
CA ARG A 62 -10.60 -4.36 16.16
C ARG A 62 -10.80 -5.34 15.00
N GLU A 63 -10.16 -5.08 13.86
CA GLU A 63 -10.25 -5.94 12.67
C GLU A 63 -9.21 -7.07 12.69
N ASP A 64 -8.44 -7.22 13.77
CA ASP A 64 -7.37 -8.22 13.92
C ASP A 64 -6.35 -8.16 12.77
N ILE A 65 -5.97 -6.95 12.37
CA ILE A 65 -5.02 -6.69 11.29
C ILE A 65 -3.66 -6.40 11.91
N THR A 66 -2.69 -7.30 11.68
CA THR A 66 -1.30 -7.06 12.09
C THR A 66 -0.66 -6.07 11.14
N ARG A 67 -0.21 -4.93 11.66
CA ARG A 67 0.61 -3.97 10.92
C ARG A 67 2.09 -4.31 11.07
N MET A 68 2.83 -4.18 9.98
CA MET A 68 4.27 -4.32 9.97
C MET A 68 4.94 -3.16 10.72
N ASP A 69 5.81 -3.48 11.67
CA ASP A 69 6.68 -2.52 12.32
C ASP A 69 7.80 -2.09 11.35
N TRP A 70 7.52 -1.05 10.56
CA TRP A 70 8.45 -0.50 9.59
C TRP A 70 9.17 0.75 10.13
N PRO A 71 10.52 0.81 10.14
CA PRO A 71 11.24 1.98 10.61
C PRO A 71 11.05 3.19 9.68
N ALA A 72 10.66 4.33 10.25
CA ALA A 72 10.31 5.57 9.55
C ALA A 72 11.39 6.17 8.62
N TYR A 73 12.65 5.71 8.71
CA TYR A 73 13.81 6.30 8.00
C TYR A 73 14.31 5.46 6.82
N SER A 74 13.48 4.57 6.27
CA SER A 74 13.84 3.75 5.10
C SER A 74 12.95 4.04 3.87
N PRO A 75 12.96 5.27 3.32
CA PRO A 75 12.11 5.65 2.19
C PRO A 75 12.42 4.85 0.91
N TYR A 76 13.68 4.46 0.70
CA TYR A 76 14.11 3.65 -0.45
C TYR A 76 13.53 2.22 -0.48
N LEU A 77 12.82 1.85 0.58
CA LEU A 77 12.26 0.52 0.75
C LEU A 77 10.74 0.57 0.77
N ASN A 78 10.10 1.72 0.48
CA ASN A 78 8.66 1.73 0.36
C ASN A 78 8.26 1.22 -1.04
N PRO A 79 7.71 -0.01 -1.17
CA PRO A 79 7.38 -0.55 -2.49
C PRO A 79 6.34 0.30 -3.21
N ILE A 80 5.50 1.06 -2.49
CA ILE A 80 4.51 1.93 -3.14
C ILE A 80 5.16 3.06 -3.95
N GLU A 81 6.37 3.51 -3.60
CA GLU A 81 7.09 4.54 -4.36
C GLU A 81 7.46 4.05 -5.76
N HIS A 82 7.88 2.79 -5.89
CA HIS A 82 8.14 2.18 -7.19
C HIS A 82 6.88 2.10 -8.06
N VAL A 83 5.71 1.89 -7.44
CA VAL A 83 4.43 1.94 -8.14
C VAL A 83 4.13 3.37 -8.60
N TRP A 84 4.34 4.36 -7.73
CA TRP A 84 4.15 5.76 -8.08
C TRP A 84 5.08 6.24 -9.20
N ASP A 85 6.34 5.82 -9.19
CA ASP A 85 7.30 6.09 -10.27
C ASP A 85 6.83 5.48 -11.60
N ALA A 86 6.38 4.23 -11.58
CA ALA A 86 5.86 3.56 -12.78
C ALA A 86 4.62 4.29 -13.32
N LEU A 87 3.70 4.72 -12.47
CA LEU A 87 2.56 5.54 -12.86
C LEU A 87 3.01 6.89 -13.44
N GLY A 88 3.94 7.57 -12.78
CA GLY A 88 4.49 8.85 -13.24
C GLY A 88 5.11 8.77 -14.63
N ILE A 89 5.91 7.73 -14.89
CA ILE A 89 6.50 7.45 -16.21
C ILE A 89 5.41 7.24 -17.27
N ARG A 90 4.38 6.46 -16.95
CA ARG A 90 3.29 6.15 -17.90
C ARG A 90 2.45 7.39 -18.21
N ILE A 91 2.15 8.21 -17.21
CA ILE A 91 1.47 9.50 -17.40
C ILE A 91 2.33 10.43 -18.27
N ALA A 92 3.63 10.52 -18.00
CA ALA A 92 4.56 11.35 -18.78
C ALA A 92 4.71 10.87 -20.24
N ALA A 93 4.51 9.57 -20.51
CA ALA A 93 4.54 8.99 -21.84
C ALA A 93 3.24 9.17 -22.64
N ARG A 94 2.15 9.66 -22.02
CA ARG A 94 0.90 9.93 -22.75
C ARG A 94 1.08 11.06 -23.74
N LEU A 95 0.45 10.92 -24.92
CA LEU A 95 0.48 11.94 -25.98
C LEU A 95 -0.08 13.29 -25.51
N HIS A 96 -1.10 13.25 -24.65
CA HIS A 96 -1.76 14.43 -24.10
C HIS A 96 -1.52 14.49 -22.59
N PRO A 97 -0.79 15.51 -22.09
CA PRO A 97 -0.61 15.69 -20.66
C PRO A 97 -1.93 16.11 -20.00
N PRO A 98 -2.13 15.80 -18.71
CA PRO A 98 -3.31 16.23 -17.98
C PRO A 98 -3.31 17.75 -17.82
N GLN A 99 -4.44 18.38 -18.14
CA GLN A 99 -4.60 19.84 -18.11
C GLN A 99 -5.16 20.37 -16.78
N ASN A 100 -5.69 19.47 -15.95
CA ASN A 100 -6.25 19.80 -14.65
C ASN A 100 -6.24 18.55 -13.75
N THR A 101 -6.53 18.76 -12.46
CA THR A 101 -6.53 17.69 -11.46
C THR A 101 -7.53 16.59 -11.79
N GLN A 102 -8.70 16.91 -12.36
CA GLN A 102 -9.70 15.90 -12.70
C GLN A 102 -9.19 14.95 -13.80
N GLN A 103 -8.55 15.52 -14.83
CA GLN A 103 -7.90 14.72 -15.87
C GLN A 103 -6.78 13.89 -15.26
N LEU A 104 -5.90 14.47 -14.44
CA LEU A 104 -4.82 13.71 -13.79
C LEU A 104 -5.34 12.51 -12.99
N LYS A 105 -6.39 12.70 -12.17
CA LYS A 105 -7.04 11.62 -11.41
C LYS A 105 -7.51 10.49 -12.32
N GLN A 106 -8.24 10.85 -13.39
CA GLN A 106 -8.76 9.89 -14.35
C GLN A 106 -7.62 9.12 -15.05
N MET A 107 -6.57 9.82 -15.47
CA MET A 107 -5.42 9.20 -16.11
C MET A 107 -4.68 8.25 -15.15
N LEU A 108 -4.55 8.59 -13.87
CA LEU A 108 -3.93 7.73 -12.85
C LEU A 108 -4.72 6.44 -12.65
N ILE A 109 -6.06 6.51 -12.58
CA ILE A 109 -6.92 5.33 -12.45
C ILE A 109 -6.79 4.42 -13.68
N GLU A 110 -6.77 5.00 -14.88
CA GLU A 110 -6.58 4.24 -16.13
C GLU A 110 -5.21 3.55 -16.18
N GLU A 111 -4.12 4.28 -15.89
CA GLU A 111 -2.79 3.70 -15.92
C GLU A 111 -2.61 2.66 -14.80
N TRP A 112 -3.22 2.87 -13.62
CA TRP A 112 -3.26 1.88 -12.56
C TRP A 112 -3.93 0.57 -13.00
N ALA A 113 -5.07 0.65 -13.70
CA ALA A 113 -5.74 -0.53 -14.25
C ALA A 113 -4.88 -1.24 -15.31
N LEU A 114 -4.06 -0.49 -16.06
CA LEU A 114 -3.19 -1.01 -17.12
C LEU A 114 -1.82 -1.49 -16.64
N LEU A 115 -1.43 -1.23 -15.39
CA LEU A 115 -0.18 -1.73 -14.86
C LEU A 115 -0.17 -3.27 -14.92
N PRO A 116 0.91 -3.91 -15.41
CA PRO A 116 0.99 -5.37 -15.42
C PRO A 116 0.93 -5.96 -14.01
N GLN A 117 0.08 -6.95 -13.77
CA GLN A 117 -0.01 -7.60 -12.45
C GLN A 117 1.31 -8.26 -12.05
N GLU A 118 2.04 -8.81 -13.03
CA GLU A 118 3.37 -9.37 -12.82
C GLU A 118 4.35 -8.34 -12.23
N MET A 119 4.27 -7.08 -12.65
CA MET A 119 5.12 -6.01 -12.10
C MET A 119 4.86 -5.83 -10.60
N LEU A 120 3.59 -5.81 -10.18
CA LEU A 120 3.22 -5.68 -8.77
C LEU A 120 3.66 -6.91 -7.96
N HIS A 121 3.49 -8.11 -8.52
CA HIS A 121 3.95 -9.34 -7.86
C HIS A 121 5.48 -9.35 -7.66
N GLN A 122 6.25 -9.02 -8.70
CA GLN A 122 7.72 -8.96 -8.60
C GLN A 122 8.17 -7.91 -7.59
N LEU A 123 7.49 -6.76 -7.55
CA LEU A 123 7.79 -5.72 -6.58
C LEU A 123 7.55 -6.20 -5.13
N VAL A 124 6.43 -6.87 -4.88
CA VAL A 124 6.14 -7.47 -3.56
C VAL A 124 7.19 -8.52 -3.19
N LEU A 125 7.58 -9.40 -4.11
CA LEU A 125 8.59 -10.44 -3.87
C LEU A 125 9.98 -9.86 -3.55
N THR A 126 10.43 -8.89 -4.36
CA THR A 126 11.73 -8.23 -4.15
C THR A 126 11.75 -7.44 -2.85
N TYR A 127 10.65 -6.78 -2.50
CA TYR A 127 10.50 -6.11 -1.21
C TYR A 127 10.60 -7.11 -0.05
N TRP A 128 9.82 -8.20 -0.06
CA TRP A 128 9.92 -9.22 0.98
C TRP A 128 11.33 -9.80 1.13
N ALA A 129 12.04 -10.01 0.02
CA ALA A 129 13.43 -10.46 0.07
C ALA A 129 14.35 -9.41 0.75
N ALA A 130 14.21 -8.13 0.38
CA ALA A 130 14.98 -7.04 0.97
C ALA A 130 14.71 -6.87 2.46
N VAL A 131 13.43 -6.87 2.85
CA VAL A 131 13.00 -6.82 4.25
C VAL A 131 13.59 -7.98 5.06
N ASN A 132 13.47 -9.21 4.56
CA ASN A 132 14.02 -10.38 5.24
C ASN A 132 15.55 -10.27 5.41
N SER A 133 16.25 -9.79 4.38
CA SER A 133 17.70 -9.56 4.46
C SER A 133 18.08 -8.55 5.54
N ILE A 134 17.30 -7.46 5.68
CA ILE A 134 17.56 -6.41 6.67
C ILE A 134 17.27 -6.93 8.07
N MET A 135 16.14 -7.59 8.27
CA MET A 135 15.75 -8.20 9.55
C MET A 135 16.84 -9.17 10.04
N LEU A 136 17.31 -10.08 9.16
CA LEU A 136 18.39 -11.01 9.46
C LEU A 136 19.70 -10.29 9.83
N SER A 137 20.04 -9.19 9.14
CA SER A 137 21.25 -8.41 9.43
C SER A 137 21.22 -7.68 10.78
N GLN A 138 20.02 -7.44 11.32
CA GLN A 138 19.80 -6.77 12.61
C GLN A 138 19.48 -7.75 13.74
N GLY A 139 19.50 -9.07 13.48
CA GLY A 139 19.15 -10.10 14.45
C GLY A 139 17.65 -10.14 14.81
N LEU A 140 16.81 -9.51 14.00
CA LEU A 140 15.35 -9.53 14.13
C LEU A 140 14.77 -10.60 13.20
N SER A 141 13.68 -11.25 13.61
CA SER A 141 12.91 -12.12 12.72
C SER A 141 11.51 -11.54 12.55
N LEU A 142 11.07 -11.36 11.30
CA LEU A 142 9.64 -11.36 11.04
C LEU A 142 9.15 -12.79 11.29
N ILE A 143 8.25 -12.95 12.24
CA ILE A 143 7.52 -14.20 12.37
C ILE A 143 6.75 -14.38 11.07
N ARG A 144 7.20 -15.32 10.23
CA ARG A 144 6.37 -15.77 9.11
C ARG A 144 5.11 -16.42 9.71
N PRO A 145 3.92 -16.17 9.14
CA PRO A 145 2.71 -16.85 9.60
C PRO A 145 2.77 -18.38 9.44
N ASP A 146 3.72 -18.91 8.66
CA ASP A 146 3.86 -20.35 8.42
C ASP A 146 4.88 -21.07 9.32
N GLY A 147 5.59 -20.37 10.21
CA GLY A 147 6.54 -21.00 11.13
C GLY A 147 7.60 -21.86 10.44
N ARG A 148 7.97 -21.57 9.18
CA ARG A 148 9.04 -22.23 8.44
C ARG A 148 10.10 -21.28 7.90
#